data_AF-A0A7S1QJ02-F1
#
_entry.id   AF-A0A7S1QJ02-F1
#
_cell.length_a   1.000
_cell.length_b   1.000
_cell.length_c   1.000
_cell.angle_alpha   90.00
_cell.angle_beta   90.00
_cell.angle_gamma   90.00
#
_symmetry.space_group_name_H-M   'P 1'
#
loop_
_entity.id
_entity.type
_entity.pdbx_description
1 polymer ?
#
loop_
_entity_poly.entity_id
_entity_poly.type
_entity_poly.pdbx_seq_one_letter_code
_entity_poly.pdbx_strand_id
1 'polypeptide(L)'
;AHEQRARHALSLAAMGEVDPICVYERLLEDDDLKDVTIEFSDGTLQAHSCILSSASEAIKGILRNGTARESKTLTWREHDLKVGRFFMRLLYTGCVEERDWAEPAAAVAGGALPAAAPA
;
A
#
# COMPACT_ATOMS: atom_id res chain seq x y z
N ALA A 1 42.53 11.30 -0.34
CA ALA A 1 42.15 9.89 -0.60
C ALA A 1 41.73 9.13 0.68
N HIS A 2 42.54 9.14 1.75
CA HIS A 2 42.23 8.45 3.02
C HIS A 2 40.98 8.99 3.74
N GLU A 3 40.81 10.32 3.75
CA GLU A 3 39.67 10.97 4.41
C GLU A 3 38.32 10.67 3.74
N GLN A 4 38.31 10.49 2.42
CA GLN A 4 37.10 10.15 1.66
C GLN A 4 36.66 8.70 1.91
N ARG A 5 37.63 7.78 2.09
CA ARG A 5 37.35 6.40 2.48
C ARG A 5 36.83 6.31 3.91
N ALA A 6 37.37 7.12 4.83
CA ALA A 6 36.87 7.19 6.21
C ALA A 6 35.44 7.74 6.26
N ARG A 7 35.11 8.78 5.48
CA ARG A 7 33.73 9.29 5.34
C ARG A 7 32.78 8.25 4.76
N HIS A 8 33.21 7.49 3.75
CA HIS A 8 32.38 6.44 3.15
C HIS A 8 32.15 5.26 4.10
N ALA A 9 33.17 4.86 4.87
CA ALA A 9 33.06 3.82 5.88
C ALA A 9 32.16 4.24 7.05
N LEU A 10 32.24 5.49 7.50
CA LEU A 10 31.33 6.06 8.51
C LEU A 10 29.90 6.18 7.97
N SER A 11 29.72 6.52 6.70
CA SER A 11 28.39 6.55 6.05
C SER A 11 27.77 5.16 5.97
N LEU A 12 28.56 4.12 5.63
CA LEU A 12 28.10 2.73 5.61
C LEU A 12 27.79 2.20 7.00
N ALA A 13 28.56 2.61 8.02
CA ALA A 13 28.29 2.23 9.42
C ALA A 13 27.10 2.98 10.05
N ALA A 14 26.79 4.19 9.56
CA ALA A 14 25.63 4.97 9.97
C ALA A 14 24.33 4.51 9.29
N MET A 15 24.43 3.80 8.17
CA MET A 15 23.35 2.97 7.65
C MET A 15 23.26 1.73 8.53
N GLY A 16 22.68 1.89 9.73
CA GLY A 16 22.33 0.77 10.59
C GLY A 16 21.58 -0.29 9.79
N GLU A 17 21.58 -1.53 10.28
CA GLU A 17 20.95 -2.69 9.63
C GLU A 17 19.58 -2.29 9.09
N VAL A 18 19.50 -2.13 7.76
CA VAL A 18 18.30 -1.66 7.10
C VAL A 18 17.36 -2.85 7.08
N ASP A 19 16.42 -2.89 8.01
CA ASP A 19 15.32 -3.83 7.94
C ASP A 19 14.61 -3.64 6.59
N PRO A 20 14.64 -4.64 5.69
CA PRO A 20 14.01 -4.52 4.39
C PRO A 20 12.51 -4.22 4.51
N ILE A 21 11.85 -4.69 5.57
CA ILE A 21 10.42 -4.45 5.81
C ILE A 21 10.18 -2.95 6.01
N CYS A 22 11.02 -2.27 6.80
CA CYS A 22 10.93 -0.82 7.02
C CYS A 22 11.13 0.01 5.73
N VAL A 23 11.80 -0.53 4.70
CA VAL A 23 11.96 0.13 3.40
C VAL A 23 10.70 -0.04 2.55
N TYR A 24 10.14 -1.24 2.50
CA TYR A 24 8.93 -1.51 1.73
C TYR A 24 7.68 -0.88 2.36
N GLU A 25 7.62 -0.73 3.68
CA GLU A 25 6.58 0.05 4.36
C GLU A 25 6.60 1.51 3.91
N ARG A 26 7.78 2.14 3.89
CA ARG A 26 7.93 3.50 3.37
C ARG A 26 7.50 3.60 1.91
N LEU A 27 7.85 2.63 1.07
CA LEU A 27 7.42 2.61 -0.32
C LEU A 27 5.90 2.39 -0.48
N LEU A 28 5.27 1.66 0.44
CA LEU A 28 3.81 1.50 0.45
C LEU A 28 3.09 2.79 0.83
N GLU A 29 3.64 3.55 1.79
CA GLU A 29 3.08 4.81 2.28
C GLU A 29 3.36 6.00 1.37
N ASP A 30 4.50 6.01 0.67
CA ASP A 30 4.89 7.07 -0.24
C ASP A 30 4.09 7.02 -1.54
N ASP A 31 3.38 8.11 -1.86
CA ASP A 31 2.58 8.25 -3.08
C ASP A 31 3.36 8.85 -4.26
N ASP A 32 4.53 9.46 -4.04
CA ASP A 32 5.23 10.28 -5.04
C ASP A 32 5.71 9.48 -6.27
N LEU A 33 6.07 8.21 -6.06
CA LEU A 33 6.65 7.35 -7.11
C LEU A 33 5.66 6.30 -7.64
N LYS A 34 4.41 6.31 -7.19
CA LYS A 34 3.38 5.38 -7.66
C LYS A 34 2.93 5.75 -9.07
N ASP A 35 3.06 4.81 -10.00
CA ASP A 35 2.88 5.03 -11.44
C ASP A 35 1.73 4.22 -12.05
N VAL A 36 1.02 3.42 -11.24
CA VAL A 36 -0.15 2.63 -11.66
C VAL A 36 -1.35 2.99 -10.81
N THR A 37 -2.49 3.20 -11.47
CA THR A 37 -3.79 3.33 -10.79
C THR A 37 -4.54 2.00 -10.87
N ILE A 38 -5.23 1.61 -9.81
CA ILE A 38 -6.05 0.41 -9.76
C ILE A 38 -7.46 0.84 -9.39
N GLU A 39 -8.43 0.54 -10.25
CA GLU A 39 -9.84 0.78 -10.03
C GLU A 39 -10.50 -0.41 -9.32
N PHE A 40 -11.14 -0.14 -8.19
CA PHE A 40 -11.97 -1.06 -7.41
C PHE A 40 -13.44 -0.69 -7.57
N SER A 41 -14.33 -1.48 -6.94
CA SER A 41 -15.78 -1.23 -6.97
C SER A 41 -16.22 0.08 -6.31
N ASP A 42 -15.50 0.52 -5.28
CA ASP A 42 -15.84 1.65 -4.41
C ASP A 42 -14.76 2.76 -4.38
N GLY A 43 -13.74 2.67 -5.25
CA GLY A 43 -12.75 3.74 -5.41
C GLY A 43 -11.48 3.28 -6.12
N THR A 44 -10.36 3.99 -5.90
CA THR A 44 -9.08 3.73 -6.55
C THR A 44 -7.91 3.69 -5.57
N LEU A 45 -6.85 2.95 -5.92
CA LEU A 45 -5.55 2.99 -5.26
C LEU A 45 -4.44 3.24 -6.27
N GLN A 46 -3.35 3.85 -5.80
CA GLN A 46 -2.12 3.93 -6.57
C GLN A 46 -1.13 2.86 -6.09
N ALA A 47 -0.26 2.41 -7.00
CA ALA A 47 0.80 1.45 -6.69
C ALA A 47 2.00 1.60 -7.64
N HIS A 48 3.09 0.94 -7.29
CA HIS A 48 4.30 0.86 -8.10
C HIS A 48 4.22 -0.32 -9.08
N SER A 49 4.34 -0.04 -10.38
CA SER A 49 4.36 -1.02 -11.46
C SER A 49 5.47 -2.06 -11.27
N CYS A 50 6.61 -1.66 -10.71
CA CYS A 50 7.74 -2.54 -10.47
C CYS A 50 7.43 -3.60 -9.40
N ILE A 51 6.73 -3.23 -8.31
CA ILE A 51 6.33 -4.15 -7.25
C ILE A 51 5.28 -5.12 -7.80
N LEU A 52 4.22 -4.61 -8.44
CA LEU A 52 3.18 -5.42 -9.08
C LEU A 52 3.76 -6.41 -10.10
N SER A 53 4.67 -5.94 -10.96
CA SER A 53 5.30 -6.75 -11.99
C SER A 53 6.23 -7.81 -11.43
N SER A 54 6.90 -7.54 -10.31
CA SER A 54 7.81 -8.50 -9.68
C SER A 54 7.04 -9.60 -8.95
N ALA A 55 5.87 -9.29 -8.42
CA ALA A 55 5.02 -10.25 -7.72
C ALA A 55 4.15 -11.11 -8.65
N SER A 56 3.87 -10.67 -9.89
CA SER A 56 3.01 -11.40 -10.81
C SER A 56 3.37 -11.19 -12.28
N GLU A 57 3.76 -12.26 -12.97
CA GLU A 57 4.02 -12.23 -14.41
C GLU A 57 2.76 -11.92 -15.23
N ALA A 58 1.57 -12.26 -14.73
CA ALA A 58 0.31 -11.89 -15.37
C ALA A 58 0.09 -10.37 -15.33
N ILE A 59 0.26 -9.75 -14.16
CA ILE A 59 0.13 -8.29 -14.01
C ILE A 59 1.21 -7.58 -14.84
N LYS A 60 2.44 -8.09 -14.83
CA LYS A 60 3.53 -7.60 -15.68
C LYS A 60 3.18 -7.65 -17.17
N GLY A 61 2.61 -8.76 -17.63
CA GLY A 61 2.15 -8.93 -19.01
C GLY A 61 1.10 -7.89 -19.37
N ILE A 62 0.12 -7.67 -18.50
CA ILE A 62 -0.94 -6.67 -18.67
C ILE A 62 -0.37 -5.24 -18.74
N LEU A 63 0.55 -4.89 -17.84
CA LEU A 63 1.16 -3.55 -17.75
C LEU A 63 2.18 -3.25 -18.86
N ARG A 64 2.80 -4.28 -19.44
CA ARG A 64 3.80 -4.11 -20.52
C ARG A 64 3.20 -4.22 -21.91
N ASN A 65 2.30 -5.18 -22.11
CA ASN A 65 1.85 -5.61 -23.44
C ASN A 65 0.33 -5.67 -23.57
N GLY A 66 -0.41 -5.54 -22.47
CA GLY A 66 -1.87 -5.69 -22.45
C GLY A 66 -2.62 -4.36 -22.45
N THR A 67 -3.86 -4.43 -21.97
CA THR A 67 -4.82 -3.33 -21.95
C THR A 67 -4.38 -2.13 -21.10
N ALA A 68 -3.50 -2.34 -20.12
CA ALA A 68 -3.03 -1.29 -19.21
C ALA A 68 -1.68 -0.66 -19.64
N ARG A 69 -1.16 -1.00 -20.83
CA ARG A 69 0.16 -0.55 -21.29
C ARG A 69 0.29 0.97 -21.34
N GLU A 70 -0.72 1.63 -21.92
CA GLU A 70 -0.73 3.08 -22.14
C GLU A 70 -1.36 3.83 -20.97
N SER A 71 -2.49 3.33 -20.45
CA SER A 71 -3.24 3.98 -19.38
C SER A 71 -2.61 3.84 -18.00
N LYS A 72 -1.72 2.84 -17.81
CA LYS A 72 -1.21 2.44 -16.49
C LYS A 72 -2.33 2.24 -15.46
N THR A 73 -3.48 1.77 -15.93
CA THR A 73 -4.66 1.58 -15.11
C THR A 73 -5.10 0.12 -15.14
N LEU A 74 -5.19 -0.50 -13.97
CA LEU A 74 -5.74 -1.84 -13.77
C LEU A 74 -7.19 -1.72 -13.26
N THR A 75 -8.03 -2.73 -13.55
CA THR A 75 -9.44 -2.73 -13.14
C THR A 75 -9.75 -4.03 -12.41
N TRP A 76 -10.04 -3.94 -11.11
CA TRP A 76 -10.39 -5.04 -10.20
C TRP A 76 -11.75 -4.74 -9.53
N ARG A 77 -12.77 -4.45 -10.33
CA ARG A 77 -14.11 -4.04 -9.87
C ARG A 77 -14.89 -5.16 -9.18
N GLU A 78 -14.39 -6.38 -9.21
CA GLU A 78 -14.87 -7.51 -8.42
C GLU A 78 -14.54 -7.39 -6.92
N HIS A 79 -13.68 -6.45 -6.54
CA HIS A 79 -13.20 -6.23 -5.17
C HIS A 79 -13.43 -4.79 -4.71
N ASP A 80 -13.52 -4.59 -3.40
CA ASP A 80 -13.55 -3.28 -2.77
C ASP A 80 -12.13 -2.79 -2.43
N LEU A 81 -12.03 -1.53 -2.03
CA LEU A 81 -10.80 -0.88 -1.61
C LEU A 81 -10.16 -1.56 -0.40
N LYS A 82 -10.96 -2.16 0.48
CA LYS A 82 -10.48 -2.83 1.68
C LYS A 82 -9.64 -4.05 1.29
N VAL A 83 -10.13 -4.88 0.38
CA VAL A 83 -9.37 -5.99 -0.21
C VAL A 83 -8.13 -5.47 -0.93
N GLY A 84 -8.25 -4.36 -1.66
CA GLY A 84 -7.12 -3.70 -2.32
C GLY A 84 -5.99 -3.33 -1.36
N ARG A 85 -6.32 -2.67 -0.23
CA ARG A 85 -5.35 -2.26 0.81
C ARG A 85 -4.66 -3.45 1.45
N PHE A 86 -5.44 -4.47 1.84
CA PHE A 86 -4.91 -5.72 2.36
C PHE A 86 -3.92 -6.37 1.37
N PHE A 87 -4.31 -6.47 0.10
CA PHE A 87 -3.47 -7.07 -0.93
C PHE A 87 -2.19 -6.25 -1.16
N MET A 88 -2.26 -4.91 -1.15
CA MET A 88 -1.07 -4.07 -1.28
C MET A 88 -0.11 -4.24 -0.08
N ARG A 89 -0.61 -4.30 1.16
CA ARG A 89 0.26 -4.58 2.33
C ARG A 89 1.04 -5.88 2.12
N LEU A 90 0.33 -6.95 1.80
CA LEU A 90 0.91 -8.26 1.60
C LEU A 90 1.97 -8.25 0.47
N LEU A 91 1.68 -7.53 -0.62
CA LEU A 91 2.57 -7.47 -1.78
C LEU A 91 3.88 -6.73 -1.50
N TYR A 92 3.81 -5.64 -0.73
CA TYR A 92 4.99 -4.81 -0.43
C TYR A 92 5.82 -5.41 0.70
N THR A 93 5.17 -5.85 1.78
CA THR A 93 5.86 -6.20 3.03
C THR A 93 5.97 -7.71 3.27
N GLY A 94 5.15 -8.52 2.59
CA GLY A 94 5.00 -9.94 2.90
C GLY A 94 4.24 -10.22 4.21
N CYS A 95 3.73 -9.17 4.87
CA CYS A 95 3.02 -9.25 6.14
C CYS A 95 1.57 -8.77 6.00
N VAL A 96 0.76 -9.06 7.01
CA VAL A 96 -0.64 -8.65 7.11
C VAL A 96 -0.87 -8.06 8.50
N GLU A 97 -1.56 -6.91 8.59
CA GLU A 97 -1.91 -6.30 9.88
C GLU A 97 -3.42 -6.16 10.04
N GLU A 98 -3.97 -6.48 11.21
CA GLU A 98 -5.42 -6.44 11.45
C GLU A 98 -6.09 -5.13 11.04
N ARG A 99 -5.38 -4.00 11.15
CA ARG A 99 -5.87 -2.68 10.73
C ARG A 99 -6.22 -2.58 9.24
N ASP A 100 -5.69 -3.48 8.40
CA ASP A 100 -5.91 -3.45 6.95
C ASP A 100 -7.27 -4.08 6.55
N TRP A 101 -7.91 -4.86 7.43
CA TRP A 101 -9.23 -5.45 7.22
C TRP A 101 -10.20 -5.30 8.39
N ALA A 102 -9.79 -4.68 9.49
CA ALA A 102 -10.70 -4.29 10.55
C ALA A 102 -11.67 -3.24 10.01
N GLU A 103 -12.97 -3.43 10.26
CA GLU A 103 -13.94 -2.36 10.12
C GLU A 103 -13.50 -1.23 11.07
N PRO A 104 -13.49 0.05 10.66
CA PRO A 104 -13.34 1.13 11.63
C PRO A 104 -14.45 0.94 12.64
N ALA A 105 -14.08 0.68 13.92
CA ALA A 105 -15.03 0.45 14.99
C ALA A 105 -16.08 1.55 14.90
N ALA A 106 -17.30 1.17 14.52
CA ALA A 106 -18.36 2.12 14.23
C ALA A 106 -18.37 3.13 15.36
N ALA A 107 -18.09 4.40 15.04
CA ALA A 107 -18.20 5.49 16.00
C ALA A 107 -19.60 5.34 16.59
N VAL A 108 -19.66 4.93 17.85
CA VAL A 108 -20.89 4.57 18.53
C VAL A 108 -21.69 5.86 18.58
N ALA A 109 -22.56 6.05 17.58
CA ALA A 109 -23.47 7.17 17.52
C ALA A 109 -24.27 7.11 18.81
N GLY A 110 -24.06 8.12 19.66
CA GLY A 110 -24.60 8.19 21.01
C GLY A 110 -26.06 7.81 21.00
N GLY A 111 -26.38 6.70 21.67
CA GLY A 111 -27.75 6.31 21.95
C GLY A 111 -28.39 7.40 22.80
N ALA A 112 -29.12 8.30 22.15
CA ALA A 112 -30.10 9.14 22.80
C ALA A 112 -31.20 8.20 23.32
N LEU A 113 -31.24 8.03 24.64
CA LEU A 113 -32.32 7.36 25.35
C LEU A 113 -33.65 8.10 25.06
N PRO A 114 -34.74 7.43 24.67
CA PRO A 114 -36.03 8.11 24.51
C PRO A 114 -36.50 8.64 25.87
N ALA A 115 -36.79 9.93 25.93
CA ALA A 115 -37.33 10.60 27.10
C ALA A 115 -38.68 9.98 27.50
N ALA A 116 -38.76 9.51 28.75
CA ALA A 116 -40.00 9.05 29.35
C ALA A 116 -41.02 10.20 29.42
N ALA A 117 -42.23 9.96 28.90
CA ALA A 117 -43.36 10.87 29.01
C ALA A 117 -43.89 10.89 30.47
N PRO A 118 -44.28 12.05 31.01
CA PRO A 118 -44.88 12.11 32.34
C PRO A 118 -46.36 11.72 32.32
N ALA A 119 -46.80 11.09 33.40
CA ALA A 119 -48.20 10.78 33.73
C ALA A 119 -48.93 12.00 34.33
#